data_AF-A0A2E9C8K6-F1
#
_entry.id   AF-A0A2E9C8K6-F1
#
_cell.length_a   1.000
_cell.length_b   1.000
_cell.length_c   1.000
_cell.angle_alpha   90.00
_cell.angle_beta   90.00
_cell.angle_gamma   90.00
#
_symmetry.space_group_name_H-M   'P 1'
#
loop_
_entity.id
_entity.type
_entity.pdbx_description
1 polymer ?
#
loop_
_entity_poly.entity_id
_entity_poly.type
_entity_poly.pdbx_seq_one_letter_code
_entity_poly.pdbx_strand_id
1 'polypeptide(L)'
;MAKRTQKAGATGRFGARYGVSVRRNAGMAMKKKSAKYTCPVCQYRKVTRKSVGIWSCGKCGHTFAGGAWEPYTRASDANNRIIRRNADGATTADMAFIAQQAAIEYERAMNAGELDEEE
;
A
#
# COMPACT_ATOMS: atom_id res chain seq x y z
N MET A 1 -27.22 9.35 -18.89
CA MET A 1 -27.00 8.08 -19.62
C MET A 1 -27.72 6.95 -18.91
N ALA A 2 -28.46 6.10 -19.63
CA ALA A 2 -29.20 4.98 -19.04
C ALA A 2 -28.27 3.80 -18.68
N LYS A 3 -28.62 3.07 -17.60
CA LYS A 3 -27.91 1.87 -17.16
C LYS A 3 -28.15 0.72 -18.14
N ARG A 4 -27.11 0.34 -18.89
CA ARG A 4 -27.22 -0.70 -19.95
C ARG A 4 -27.20 -2.15 -19.44
N THR A 5 -26.58 -2.41 -18.29
CA THR A 5 -26.46 -3.78 -17.75
C THR A 5 -26.74 -3.80 -16.24
N GLN A 6 -27.37 -4.87 -15.75
CA GLN A 6 -27.62 -5.01 -14.31
C GLN A 6 -26.38 -5.51 -13.55
N LYS A 7 -25.77 -6.61 -14.01
CA LYS A 7 -24.65 -7.30 -13.32
C LYS A 7 -23.35 -7.32 -14.12
N ALA A 8 -23.42 -7.39 -15.46
CA ALA A 8 -22.24 -7.67 -16.29
C ALA A 8 -21.23 -6.51 -16.38
N GLY A 9 -21.69 -5.26 -16.44
CA GLY A 9 -20.81 -4.10 -16.57
C GLY A 9 -19.81 -4.24 -17.73
N ALA A 10 -18.54 -3.93 -17.47
CA ALA A 10 -17.46 -4.00 -18.48
C ALA A 10 -17.18 -5.42 -19.02
N THR A 11 -17.66 -6.47 -18.32
CA THR A 11 -17.51 -7.88 -18.73
C THR A 11 -18.55 -8.29 -19.77
N GLY A 12 -19.54 -7.44 -20.04
CA GLY A 12 -20.53 -7.68 -21.10
C GLY A 12 -19.91 -7.90 -22.49
N ARG A 13 -18.70 -7.38 -22.74
CA ARG A 13 -17.94 -7.63 -23.98
C ARG A 13 -17.68 -9.11 -24.26
N PHE A 14 -17.69 -9.95 -23.23
CA PHE A 14 -17.44 -11.38 -23.34
C PHE A 14 -18.68 -12.17 -23.77
N GLY A 15 -19.87 -11.55 -23.73
CA GLY A 15 -21.13 -12.24 -24.01
C GLY A 15 -21.37 -13.43 -23.07
N ALA A 16 -21.97 -14.50 -23.61
CA ALA A 16 -22.27 -15.71 -22.86
C ALA A 16 -21.04 -16.60 -22.57
N ARG A 17 -19.88 -16.32 -23.18
CA ARG A 17 -18.67 -17.17 -23.13
C ARG A 17 -17.97 -17.17 -21.75
N TYR A 18 -17.16 -18.20 -21.50
CA TYR A 18 -16.21 -18.34 -20.37
C TYR A 18 -16.80 -18.59 -18.97
N GLY A 19 -18.12 -18.56 -18.79
CA GLY A 19 -18.75 -18.79 -17.49
C GLY A 19 -18.71 -17.60 -16.52
N VAL A 20 -19.51 -17.67 -15.45
CA VAL A 20 -19.75 -16.52 -14.55
C VAL A 20 -18.53 -16.19 -13.68
N SER A 21 -17.85 -17.20 -13.12
CA SER A 21 -16.71 -17.02 -12.20
C SER A 21 -15.54 -16.31 -12.87
N VAL A 22 -15.15 -16.76 -14.06
CA VAL A 22 -14.07 -16.18 -14.87
C VAL A 22 -14.39 -14.74 -15.24
N ARG A 23 -15.61 -14.48 -15.73
CA ARG A 23 -16.05 -13.11 -16.05
C ARG A 23 -16.05 -12.21 -14.82
N ARG A 24 -16.49 -12.69 -13.66
CA ARG A 24 -16.47 -11.92 -12.40
C ARG A 24 -15.05 -11.51 -12.02
N ASN A 25 -14.10 -12.45 -12.07
CA ASN A 25 -12.69 -12.18 -11.76
C ASN A 25 -12.06 -11.19 -12.76
N ALA A 26 -12.31 -11.37 -14.05
CA ALA A 26 -11.88 -10.43 -15.08
C ALA A 26 -12.48 -9.03 -14.87
N GLY A 27 -13.75 -8.95 -14.49
CA GLY A 27 -14.43 -7.70 -14.17
C GLY A 27 -13.79 -6.93 -13.02
N MET A 28 -13.39 -7.63 -11.95
CA MET A 28 -12.66 -7.02 -10.83
C MET A 28 -11.31 -6.45 -11.29
N ALA A 29 -10.54 -7.21 -12.06
CA ALA A 29 -9.25 -6.75 -12.61
C ALA A 29 -9.42 -5.55 -13.57
N MET A 30 -10.44 -5.58 -14.41
CA MET A 30 -10.74 -4.48 -15.34
C MET A 30 -11.18 -3.21 -14.62
N LYS A 31 -12.01 -3.33 -13.59
CA LYS A 31 -12.45 -2.19 -12.76
C LYS A 31 -11.23 -1.49 -12.17
N LYS A 32 -10.31 -2.24 -11.57
CA LYS A 32 -9.04 -1.77 -11.04
C LYS A 32 -8.20 -1.08 -12.12
N LYS A 33 -7.95 -1.78 -13.24
CA LYS A 33 -7.20 -1.23 -14.39
C LYS A 33 -7.73 0.12 -14.89
N SER A 34 -9.04 0.27 -14.99
CA SER A 34 -9.69 1.47 -15.54
C SER A 34 -9.88 2.61 -14.52
N ALA A 35 -9.64 2.34 -13.24
CA ALA A 35 -9.81 3.35 -12.20
C ALA A 35 -8.76 4.46 -12.33
N LYS A 36 -9.12 5.67 -11.92
CA LYS A 36 -8.19 6.79 -11.78
C LYS A 36 -7.65 6.82 -10.36
N TYR A 37 -6.33 6.83 -10.23
CA TYR A 37 -5.63 6.81 -8.95
C TYR A 37 -5.01 8.16 -8.60
N THR A 38 -4.70 8.34 -7.32
CA THR A 38 -4.02 9.53 -6.78
C THR A 38 -2.54 9.49 -7.15
N CYS A 39 -2.06 10.60 -7.72
CA CYS A 39 -0.65 10.78 -8.05
C CYS A 39 0.18 10.97 -6.77
N PRO A 40 1.35 10.32 -6.63
CA PRO A 40 2.19 10.48 -5.44
C PRO A 40 2.85 11.87 -5.38
N VAL A 41 3.02 12.53 -6.54
CA VAL A 41 3.68 13.83 -6.66
C VAL A 41 2.67 14.97 -6.52
N CYS A 42 1.71 15.08 -7.44
CA CYS A 42 0.77 16.21 -7.44
C CYS A 42 -0.51 15.96 -6.64
N GLN A 43 -0.73 14.75 -6.11
CA GLN A 43 -1.91 14.38 -5.32
C GLN A 43 -3.28 14.47 -6.01
N TYR A 44 -3.32 14.72 -7.33
CA TYR A 44 -4.57 14.66 -8.10
C TYR A 44 -4.91 13.23 -8.52
N ARG A 45 -6.21 12.91 -8.55
CA ARG A 45 -6.78 11.64 -9.04
C ARG A 45 -6.80 11.54 -10.57
N LYS A 46 -5.62 11.67 -11.19
CA LYS A 46 -5.42 11.69 -12.65
C LYS A 46 -4.41 10.65 -13.14
N VAL A 47 -4.03 9.68 -12.31
CA VAL A 47 -3.15 8.57 -12.72
C VAL A 47 -3.94 7.53 -13.50
N THR A 48 -3.44 7.17 -14.67
CA THR A 48 -3.97 6.11 -15.54
C THR A 48 -2.87 5.16 -15.98
N ARG A 49 -3.24 3.94 -16.36
CA ARG A 49 -2.31 2.91 -16.82
C ARG A 49 -1.86 3.18 -18.24
N LYS A 50 -0.55 3.13 -18.51
CA LYS A 50 0.02 3.21 -19.85
C LYS A 50 0.27 1.82 -20.43
N SER A 51 0.98 0.97 -19.69
CA SER A 51 1.25 -0.42 -20.04
C SER A 51 1.18 -1.31 -18.80
N VAL A 52 1.52 -2.59 -18.90
CA VAL A 52 1.58 -3.47 -17.72
C VAL A 52 2.66 -2.96 -16.78
N GLY A 53 2.30 -2.63 -15.54
CA GLY A 53 3.25 -2.15 -14.53
C GLY A 53 3.70 -0.69 -14.68
N ILE A 54 3.29 0.03 -15.74
CA ILE A 54 3.65 1.44 -15.94
C ILE A 54 2.41 2.33 -15.84
N TRP A 55 2.48 3.30 -14.93
CA TRP A 55 1.42 4.25 -14.62
C TRP A 55 1.89 5.68 -14.86
N SER A 56 0.98 6.56 -15.29
CA SER A 56 1.30 7.94 -15.64
C SER A 56 0.22 8.89 -15.16
N CYS A 57 0.62 10.04 -14.59
CA CYS A 57 -0.29 11.10 -14.24
C CYS A 57 -0.56 12.02 -15.43
N GLY A 58 -1.83 12.15 -15.83
CA GLY A 58 -2.23 13.11 -16.86
C GLY A 58 -2.17 14.59 -16.44
N LYS A 59 -1.88 14.90 -15.17
CA LYS A 59 -1.72 16.30 -14.70
C LYS A 59 -0.28 16.78 -14.78
N CYS A 60 0.63 16.09 -14.09
CA CYS A 60 2.03 16.50 -13.94
C CYS A 60 3.00 15.69 -14.81
N GLY A 61 2.53 14.75 -15.61
CA GLY A 61 3.37 13.93 -16.49
C GLY A 61 4.17 12.83 -15.78
N HIS A 62 4.20 12.80 -14.45
CA HIS A 62 4.97 11.81 -13.69
C HIS A 62 4.59 10.37 -14.05
N THR A 63 5.58 9.59 -14.49
CA THR A 63 5.49 8.17 -14.82
C THR A 63 6.23 7.34 -13.78
N PHE A 64 5.61 6.26 -13.32
CA PHE A 64 6.20 5.40 -12.30
C PHE A 64 5.82 3.93 -12.50
N ALA A 65 6.63 3.05 -11.92
CA ALA A 65 6.39 1.62 -11.88
C ALA A 65 5.38 1.27 -10.77
N GLY A 66 4.51 0.31 -11.04
CA GLY A 66 3.49 -0.16 -10.11
C GLY A 66 3.02 -1.57 -10.44
N GLY A 67 1.89 -1.97 -9.87
CA GLY A 67 1.30 -3.28 -10.15
C GLY A 67 0.67 -3.39 -11.54
N ALA A 68 0.35 -4.64 -11.93
CA ALA A 68 -0.26 -4.94 -13.23
C ALA A 68 -1.66 -4.35 -13.39
N TRP A 69 -2.46 -4.35 -12.32
CA TRP A 69 -3.87 -3.92 -12.30
C TRP A 69 -4.13 -2.65 -11.46
N GLU A 70 -3.26 -2.39 -10.48
CA GLU A 70 -3.33 -1.24 -9.56
C GLU A 70 -1.92 -0.65 -9.44
N PRO A 71 -1.75 0.68 -9.36
CA PRO A 71 -0.42 1.30 -9.22
C PRO A 71 0.24 0.91 -7.90
N TYR A 72 -0.52 0.91 -6.80
CA TYR A 72 -0.05 0.51 -5.47
C TYR A 72 -0.60 -0.88 -5.15
N THR A 73 0.31 -1.82 -4.90
CA THR A 73 -0.04 -3.20 -4.52
C THR A 73 0.03 -3.35 -3.00
N ARG A 74 -0.65 -4.37 -2.45
CA ARG A 74 -0.57 -4.66 -1.01
C ARG A 74 0.88 -4.86 -0.52
N ALA A 75 1.72 -5.48 -1.34
CA ALA A 75 3.14 -5.67 -1.03
C ALA A 75 3.91 -4.33 -1.08
N SER A 76 3.64 -3.49 -2.09
CA SER A 76 4.23 -2.15 -2.17
C SER A 76 3.86 -1.30 -0.96
N ASP A 77 2.59 -1.30 -0.56
CA ASP A 77 2.13 -0.58 0.64
C ASP A 77 2.78 -1.10 1.92
N ALA A 78 2.94 -2.42 2.06
CA ALA A 78 3.63 -3.01 3.21
C ALA A 78 5.12 -2.62 3.24
N ASN A 79 5.81 -2.70 2.10
CA ASN A 79 7.22 -2.32 1.98
C ASN A 79 7.42 -0.83 2.28
N ASN A 80 6.53 0.04 1.81
CA ASN A 80 6.59 1.47 2.09
C ASN A 80 6.44 1.78 3.59
N ARG A 81 5.68 0.97 4.35
CA ARG A 81 5.59 1.11 5.81
C ARG A 81 6.89 0.74 6.50
N ILE A 82 7.54 -0.34 6.06
CA ILE A 82 8.85 -0.78 6.60
C ILE A 82 9.91 0.29 6.33
N ILE A 83 9.97 0.79 5.10
CA ILE A 83 10.94 1.83 4.73
C ILE A 83 10.73 3.09 5.57
N ARG A 84 9.47 3.54 5.76
CA ARG A 84 9.16 4.69 6.62
C ARG A 84 9.63 4.47 8.06
N ARG A 85 9.31 3.31 8.64
CA ARG A 85 9.78 2.96 10.00
C ARG A 85 11.32 2.98 10.09
N ASN A 86 12.02 2.48 9.08
CA ASN A 86 13.47 2.47 9.09
C ASN A 86 14.09 3.86 8.88
N ALA A 87 13.45 4.71 8.06
CA ALA A 87 13.94 6.05 7.72
C ALA A 87 13.64 7.08 8.83
N ASP A 88 12.44 7.06 9.39
CA ASP A 88 12.01 7.97 10.46
C ASP A 88 12.50 7.51 11.85
N GLY A 89 13.06 6.29 11.93
CA GLY A 89 13.46 5.63 13.18
C GLY A 89 12.29 4.94 13.90
N ALA A 90 12.61 4.33 15.04
CA ALA A 90 11.62 3.87 16.01
C ALA A 90 10.65 5.04 16.29
N THR A 91 9.34 4.82 16.15
CA THR A 91 8.36 5.88 16.43
C THR A 91 8.55 6.38 17.86
N THR A 92 8.07 7.58 18.22
CA THR A 92 8.17 8.08 19.60
C THR A 92 7.65 7.09 20.64
N ALA A 93 6.66 6.28 20.28
CA ALA A 93 6.16 5.17 21.09
C ALA A 93 7.16 4.01 21.21
N ASP A 94 7.82 3.63 20.12
CA ASP A 94 8.87 2.60 20.13
C ASP A 94 10.10 3.08 20.93
N MET A 95 10.49 4.35 20.80
CA MET A 95 11.56 4.98 21.58
C MET A 95 11.23 5.02 23.08
N ALA A 96 9.99 5.37 23.44
CA ALA A 96 9.53 5.38 24.83
C ALA A 96 9.53 3.96 25.44
N PHE A 97 9.13 2.95 24.66
CA PHE A 97 9.15 1.56 25.10
C PHE A 97 10.58 1.05 25.30
N ILE A 98 11.50 1.34 24.37
CA ILE A 98 12.93 0.99 24.51
C ILE A 98 13.52 1.64 25.77
N ALA A 99 13.22 2.91 26.02
CA ALA A 99 13.68 3.61 27.22
C ALA A 99 13.10 3.02 28.51
N GLN A 100 11.81 2.67 28.53
CA GLN A 100 11.19 2.00 29.69
C GLN A 100 11.80 0.63 29.97
N GLN A 101 12.04 -0.17 28.92
CA GLN A 101 12.61 -1.49 29.07
C GLN A 101 14.03 -1.42 29.62
N ALA A 102 14.85 -0.49 29.10
CA ALA A 102 16.20 -0.23 29.58
C ALA A 102 16.22 0.23 31.05
N ALA A 103 15.27 1.08 31.47
CA ALA A 103 15.14 1.50 32.86
C ALA A 103 14.78 0.32 33.80
N ILE A 104 13.85 -0.54 33.39
CA ILE A 104 13.47 -1.74 34.16
C ILE A 104 14.63 -2.73 34.25
N GLU A 105 15.39 -2.91 33.17
CA GLU A 105 16.56 -3.78 33.15
C GLU A 105 17.68 -3.26 34.05
N TYR A 106 17.92 -1.94 34.06
CA TYR A 106 18.84 -1.29 34.99
C TYR A 106 18.43 -1.49 36.44
N GLU A 107 17.16 -1.24 36.79
CA GLU A 107 16.65 -1.49 38.15
C GLU A 107 16.80 -2.96 38.56
N ARG A 108 16.61 -3.91 37.63
CA ARG A 108 16.82 -5.34 37.88
C ARG A 108 18.30 -5.67 38.11
N ALA A 109 19.21 -5.09 37.33
CA ALA A 109 20.65 -5.29 37.47
C ALA A 109 21.17 -4.70 38.80
N MET A 110 20.69 -3.51 39.18
CA MET A 110 20.96 -2.89 40.49
C MET A 110 20.46 -3.78 41.64
N ASN A 111 19.22 -4.29 41.55
CA ASN A 111 18.66 -5.18 42.57
C ASN A 111 19.36 -6.54 42.63
N ALA A 112 19.96 -6.99 41.51
CA ALA A 112 20.78 -8.19 41.46
C ALA A 112 22.22 -7.96 41.99
N GLY A 113 22.61 -6.72 42.27
CA GLY A 113 23.96 -6.35 42.72
C GLY A 113 25.03 -6.47 41.63
N GLU A 114 24.62 -6.41 40.36
CA GLU A 114 25.54 -6.52 39.21
C GLU A 114 26.12 -5.16 38.79
N LEU A 115 25.55 -4.05 39.28
CA LEU A 115 25.98 -2.68 39.03
C LEU A 115 25.89 -1.89 40.34
N ASP A 116 26.91 -1.08 40.64
CA ASP A 116 26.95 -0.16 41.77
C ASP A 116 26.72 1.28 41.27
N GLU A 117 26.03 2.10 42.06
CA GLU A 117 25.61 3.48 41.70
C GLU A 117 26.78 4.46 41.42
N GLU A 118 28.04 4.04 41.63
CA GLU A 118 29.23 4.91 41.67
C GLU A 118 30.25 4.70 40.52
N GLU A 119 30.05 3.77 39.58
CA GLU A 119 30.96 3.52 38.42
C GLU A 119 30.45 4.15 37.10
#